data_AF-A0A1D2X0X1-F1
#
_entry.id   AF-A0A1D2X0X1-F1
#
_cell.length_a   1.000
_cell.length_b   1.000
_cell.length_c   1.000
_cell.angle_alpha   90.00
_cell.angle_beta   90.00
_cell.angle_gamma   90.00
#
_symmetry.space_group_name_H-M   'P 1'
#
loop_
_entity.id
_entity.type
_entity.pdbx_description
1 polymer ?
#
loop_
_entity_poly.entity_id
_entity_poly.type
_entity_poly.pdbx_seq_one_letter_code
_entity_poly.pdbx_strand_id
1 'polypeptide(L)'
;MNNDKTIKELEKEITRLHGEIDELKNNYRKQSMEVGQLVFENEDLDFKINKLKKENSELKLENEELKSFKKEVETSKSWKIKSLLK
;
A
#
# COMPACT_ATOMS: atom_id res chain seq x y z
N MET A 1 15.13 53.06 33.69
CA MET A 1 15.78 51.80 34.10
C MET A 1 14.86 50.58 34.05
N ASN A 2 13.53 50.67 34.24
CA ASN A 2 12.66 49.49 34.17
C ASN A 2 12.34 49.06 32.73
N ASN A 3 12.08 50.03 31.85
CA ASN A 3 11.70 49.77 30.46
C ASN A 3 12.79 49.04 29.66
N ASP A 4 14.08 49.32 29.89
CA ASP A 4 15.17 48.65 29.18
C ASP A 4 15.30 47.16 29.55
N LYS A 5 14.91 46.79 30.79
CA LYS A 5 14.88 45.38 31.20
C LYS A 5 13.72 44.66 30.53
N THR A 6 12.54 45.27 30.52
CA THR A 6 11.36 44.73 29.84
C THR A 6 11.60 44.56 28.33
N ILE A 7 12.25 45.53 27.67
CA ILE A 7 12.61 45.41 26.25
C ILE A 7 13.52 44.21 26.02
N LYS A 8 14.57 44.03 26.82
CA LYS A 8 15.49 42.88 26.70
C LYS A 8 14.81 41.54 26.94
N GLU A 9 13.84 41.48 27.85
CA GLU A 9 13.05 40.26 28.11
C GLU A 9 12.15 39.94 26.93
N LEU A 10 11.49 40.94 26.34
CA LEU A 10 10.69 40.79 25.14
C LEU A 10 11.52 40.38 23.92
N GLU A 11 12.73 40.91 23.74
CA GLU A 11 13.64 40.50 22.67
C GLU A 11 14.06 39.03 22.78
N LYS A 12 14.33 38.56 24.01
CA LYS A 12 14.62 37.14 24.26
C LYS A 12 13.43 36.26 23.95
N GLU A 13 12.24 36.69 24.35
CA GLU A 13 11.01 35.95 24.10
C GLU A 13 10.69 35.88 22.60
N ILE A 14 10.85 36.98 21.86
CA ILE A 14 10.72 37.00 20.39
C ILE A 14 11.71 36.03 19.75
N THR A 15 12.95 36.00 20.22
CA THR A 15 13.98 35.08 19.71
C THR A 15 13.61 33.62 19.98
N ARG A 16 13.10 33.32 21.18
CA ARG A 16 12.62 31.98 21.56
C ARG A 16 11.45 31.54 20.67
N LEU A 17 10.45 32.41 20.52
CA LEU A 17 9.27 32.13 19.69
C LEU A 17 9.61 31.94 18.21
N HIS A 18 10.57 32.70 17.67
CA HIS A 18 11.07 32.46 16.31
C HIS A 18 11.71 31.08 16.17
N GLY A 19 12.51 30.65 17.15
CA GLY A 19 13.08 29.30 17.18
C GLY A 19 11.99 28.22 17.17
N GLU A 20 10.97 28.36 18.01
CA GLU A 20 9.84 27.41 18.07
C GLU A 20 9.05 27.35 16.76
N ILE A 21 8.83 28.49 16.11
CA ILE A 21 8.17 28.55 14.80
C ILE A 21 9.00 27.81 13.75
N ASP A 22 10.31 27.97 13.74
CA ASP A 22 11.18 27.32 12.77
C ASP A 22 11.27 25.81 13.00
N GLU A 23 11.30 25.35 14.26
CA GLU A 23 11.20 23.94 14.62
C GLU A 23 9.87 23.32 14.16
N LEU A 24 8.74 24.00 14.43
CA LEU A 24 7.42 23.56 13.99
C LEU A 24 7.32 23.47 12.47
N LYS A 25 7.84 24.46 11.74
CA LYS A 25 7.89 24.42 10.26
C LYS A 25 8.69 23.23 9.74
N ASN A 26 9.84 22.96 10.37
CA ASN A 26 10.67 21.83 9.98
C ASN A 26 9.99 20.49 10.26
N ASN A 27 9.32 20.36 11.41
CA ASN A 27 8.56 19.16 11.75
C ASN A 27 7.38 18.96 10.80
N TYR A 28 6.64 20.02 10.48
CA TYR A 28 5.55 19.97 9.50
C TYR A 28 6.05 19.51 8.13
N ARG A 29 7.19 20.03 7.65
CA ARG A 29 7.79 19.60 6.37
C ARG A 29 8.14 18.12 6.38
N LYS A 30 8.76 17.62 7.46
CA LYS A 30 9.09 16.18 7.59
C LYS A 30 7.84 15.31 7.54
N GLN A 31 6.82 15.65 8.34
CA GLN A 31 5.56 14.92 8.35
C GLN A 31 4.86 14.96 6.99
N SER A 32 4.88 16.11 6.31
CA SER A 32 4.31 16.23 4.97
C SER A 32 5.03 15.33 3.94
N MET A 33 6.34 15.15 4.08
CA MET A 33 7.10 14.23 3.21
C MET A 33 6.78 12.77 3.53
N GLU A 34 6.67 12.40 4.81
CA GLU A 34 6.28 11.06 5.26
C GLU A 34 4.88 10.69 4.76
N VAL A 35 3.92 11.61 4.86
CA VAL A 35 2.57 11.43 4.28
C VAL A 35 2.65 11.22 2.77
N GLY A 36 3.46 12.00 2.06
CA GLY A 36 3.66 11.81 0.63
C GLY A 36 4.21 10.42 0.27
N GLN A 37 5.19 9.93 1.03
CA GLN A 37 5.75 8.58 0.84
C GLN A 37 4.70 7.50 1.07
N LEU A 38 3.92 7.61 2.16
CA LEU A 38 2.85 6.65 2.46
C LEU A 38 1.75 6.62 1.39
N VAL A 39 1.44 7.77 0.76
CA VAL A 39 0.49 7.81 -0.36
C VAL A 39 1.02 7.00 -1.54
N PHE A 40 2.28 7.19 -1.93
CA PHE A 40 2.89 6.42 -3.03
C PHE A 40 2.96 4.92 -2.71
N GLU A 41 3.35 4.54 -1.49
CA GLU A 41 3.36 3.14 -1.06
C GLU A 41 1.97 2.50 -1.13
N ASN A 42 0.92 3.25 -0.79
CA ASN A 42 -0.46 2.78 -0.87
C ASN A 42 -0.89 2.56 -2.33
N GLU A 43 -0.58 3.51 -3.22
CA GLU A 43 -0.86 3.38 -4.66
C GLU A 43 -0.15 2.14 -5.27
N ASP A 44 1.10 1.88 -4.90
CA ASP A 44 1.85 0.70 -5.33
C ASP A 44 1.22 -0.61 -4.83
N LEU A 45 0.76 -0.63 -3.57
CA LEU A 45 0.06 -1.77 -3.00
C LEU A 45 -1.28 -2.02 -3.71
N ASP A 46 -2.04 -0.98 -4.02
CA ASP A 46 -3.29 -1.08 -4.77
C ASP A 46 -3.05 -1.65 -6.18
N PHE A 47 -2.00 -1.20 -6.86
CA PHE A 47 -1.60 -1.77 -8.14
C PHE A 47 -1.28 -3.27 -8.03
N LYS A 48 -0.49 -3.66 -7.01
CA LYS A 48 -0.14 -5.06 -6.75
C LYS A 48 -1.36 -5.92 -6.44
N ILE A 49 -2.30 -5.42 -5.63
CA ILE A 49 -3.57 -6.10 -5.32
C ILE A 49 -4.37 -6.33 -6.60
N ASN A 50 -4.49 -5.33 -7.47
CA ASN A 50 -5.23 -5.45 -8.72
C ASN A 50 -4.60 -6.47 -9.67
N LYS A 51 -3.27 -6.50 -9.75
CA LYS A 51 -2.54 -7.52 -10.52
C LYS A 51 -2.83 -8.93 -9.99
N LEU A 52 -2.70 -9.14 -8.68
CA LEU A 52 -2.96 -10.44 -8.05
C LEU A 52 -4.42 -10.89 -8.21
N LYS A 53 -5.39 -9.96 -8.14
CA LYS A 53 -6.81 -10.26 -8.40
C LYS A 53 -7.03 -10.76 -9.83
N LYS A 54 -6.36 -10.16 -10.81
CA LYS A 54 -6.42 -10.58 -12.21
C LYS A 54 -5.83 -11.99 -12.38
N GLU A 55 -4.61 -12.20 -11.90
CA GLU A 55 -3.94 -13.51 -11.95
C GLU A 55 -4.78 -14.62 -11.29
N ASN A 56 -5.36 -14.35 -10.13
CA ASN A 56 -6.23 -15.31 -9.43
C ASN A 56 -7.53 -15.61 -10.23
N SER A 57 -8.04 -14.64 -10.98
CA SER A 57 -9.23 -14.85 -11.83
C SER A 57 -8.88 -15.73 -13.04
N GLU A 58 -7.73 -15.49 -13.67
CA GLU A 58 -7.21 -16.31 -14.78
C GLU A 58 -6.97 -17.76 -14.32
N LEU A 59 -6.33 -17.96 -13.17
CA LEU A 59 -6.10 -19.30 -12.60
C LEU A 59 -7.40 -20.03 -12.26
N LYS A 60 -8.44 -19.30 -11.81
CA LYS A 60 -9.76 -19.90 -11.56
C LYS A 60 -10.39 -20.42 -12.85
N LEU A 61 -10.33 -19.64 -13.93
CA LEU A 61 -10.83 -20.06 -15.24
C LEU A 61 -10.08 -21.29 -15.76
N GLU A 62 -8.75 -21.28 -15.71
CA GLU A 62 -7.93 -22.42 -16.13
C GLU A 62 -8.28 -23.70 -15.32
N ASN A 63 -8.50 -23.56 -14.01
CA ASN A 63 -8.90 -24.68 -13.17
C ASN A 63 -10.30 -25.22 -13.52
N GLU A 64 -11.25 -24.33 -13.86
CA GLU A 64 -12.58 -24.72 -14.34
C GLU A 64 -12.50 -25.47 -15.68
N GLU A 65 -11.69 -24.98 -16.61
CA GLU A 65 -11.44 -25.63 -17.90
C GLU A 65 -10.83 -27.03 -17.72
N LEU A 66 -9.80 -27.15 -16.87
CA LEU A 66 -9.17 -28.43 -16.56
C LEU A 66 -10.14 -29.41 -15.89
N LYS A 67 -11.01 -28.94 -14.99
CA LYS A 67 -12.07 -29.76 -14.38
C LYS A 67 -13.07 -30.24 -15.43
N SER A 68 -13.46 -29.37 -16.36
CA SER A 68 -14.36 -29.74 -17.46
C SER A 68 -13.71 -30.79 -18.38
N PHE A 69 -12.47 -30.54 -18.81
CA PHE A 69 -11.69 -31.47 -19.63
C PHE A 69 -11.52 -32.83 -18.95
N LYS A 70 -11.17 -32.85 -17.66
CA LYS A 70 -11.08 -34.09 -16.88
C LYS A 70 -12.40 -34.88 -16.92
N LYS A 71 -13.53 -34.21 -16.72
CA LYS A 71 -14.85 -34.84 -16.76
C LYS A 71 -15.18 -35.40 -18.15
N GLU A 72 -14.82 -34.69 -19.23
CA GLU A 72 -14.97 -35.19 -20.59
C GLU A 72 -14.14 -36.44 -20.85
N VAL A 73 -12.87 -36.45 -20.43
CA VAL A 73 -11.99 -37.61 -20.55
C VAL A 73 -12.55 -38.80 -19.78
N GLU A 74 -12.97 -38.61 -18.53
CA GLU A 74 -13.53 -39.67 -17.68
C GLU A 74 -14.86 -40.23 -18.22
N THR A 75 -15.66 -39.39 -18.87
CA THR A 75 -16.93 -39.81 -19.48
C THR A 75 -16.74 -40.48 -20.85
N SER A 76 -15.59 -40.26 -21.51
CA SER A 76 -15.27 -40.84 -22.80
C SER A 76 -15.26 -42.37 -22.77
N LYS A 77 -15.79 -43.00 -23.84
CA LYS A 77 -15.86 -44.45 -23.98
C LYS A 77 -14.47 -45.10 -23.92
N SER A 78 -13.46 -44.45 -24.50
CA SER A 78 -12.08 -44.91 -24.52
C SER A 78 -11.49 -45.04 -23.11
N TRP A 79 -11.69 -44.02 -22.26
CA TRP A 79 -11.22 -44.04 -20.89
C TRP A 79 -11.94 -45.09 -20.05
N LYS A 80 -13.28 -45.21 -20.19
CA LYS A 80 -14.07 -46.23 -19.49
C LYS A 80 -13.59 -47.64 -19.78
N ILE A 81 -13.35 -47.97 -21.06
CA ILE A 81 -12.81 -49.28 -21.46
C ILE A 81 -11.42 -49.49 -20.86
N LYS A 82 -10.54 -48.49 -20.93
CA LYS A 82 -9.19 -48.56 -20.35
C LYS A 82 -9.21 -48.75 -18.83
N SER A 83 -10.16 -48.14 -18.13
CA SER A 83 -10.32 -48.30 -16.68
C SER A 83 -10.84 -49.67 -16.25
N LEU A 84 -11.59 -50.36 -17.11
CA LEU A 84 -12.12 -51.71 -16.88
C LEU A 84 -11.12 -52.83 -17.21
N LEU A 85 -10.06 -52.51 -17.96
CA LEU A 85 -9.00 -53.44 -18.37
C LEU A 85 -7.80 -53.45 -17.40
N LYS A 86 -7.85 -52.67 -16.33
CA LYS A 86 -6.88 -52.66 -15.22
C LYS A 86 -7.44 -53.44 -14.04
#